data_AF-A0A183PUG2-F1
#
_entry.id   AF-A0A183PUG2-F1
#
_cell.length_a   1.000
_cell.length_b   1.000
_cell.length_c   1.000
_cell.angle_alpha   90.00
_cell.angle_beta   90.00
_cell.angle_gamma   90.00
#
_symmetry.space_group_name_H-M   'P 1'
#
loop_
_entity.id
_entity.type
_entity.pdbx_description
1 polymer ?
#
loop_
_entity_poly.entity_id
_entity_poly.type
_entity_poly.pdbx_seq_one_letter_code
_entity_poly.pdbx_strand_id
1 'polypeptide(L)'
;MHTSLATRIREQFNRGECISDELTAQAIQTLLMNGIYFTRGYILENYPLTKEQGELLSIFGVRPNLVIELVVKNEKQKEELIVRGITQSSNTNQLKLSKSSLSFLTYDEKHMTTNGTAEEHYSDNEPERSEEGFKLPEPEVDIAQELVIRLAAYDNIILQLKEWYLSRNGILVELEAVQNRWLLWRKVIYLIKHRMRHIEEYMERITARKLYLNRFILYVA
;
A
#
# COMPACT_ATOMS: atom_id res chain seq x y z
N MET A 1 2.93 13.28 -22.15
CA MET A 1 3.00 14.39 -21.17
C MET A 1 3.03 13.81 -19.76
N HIS A 2 4.02 14.16 -18.95
CA HIS A 2 4.03 13.83 -17.51
C HIS A 2 3.37 14.97 -16.72
N THR A 3 2.59 14.64 -15.69
CA THR A 3 1.99 15.64 -14.80
C THR A 3 3.09 16.35 -13.99
N SER A 4 2.85 17.60 -13.57
CA SER A 4 3.83 18.36 -12.76
C SER A 4 4.25 17.61 -11.49
N LEU A 5 3.32 16.88 -10.86
CA LEU A 5 3.60 16.02 -9.71
C LEU A 5 4.54 14.86 -10.05
N ALA A 6 4.32 14.17 -11.17
CA ALA A 6 5.17 13.07 -11.61
C ALA A 6 6.60 13.55 -11.90
N THR A 7 6.76 14.75 -12.44
CA THR A 7 8.07 15.36 -12.67
C THR A 7 8.80 15.63 -11.35
N ARG A 8 8.14 16.23 -10.34
CA ARG A 8 8.72 16.49 -9.01
C ARG A 8 9.17 15.21 -8.30
N ILE A 9 8.35 14.15 -8.38
CA ILE A 9 8.70 12.84 -7.81
C ILE A 9 9.92 12.26 -8.53
N ARG A 10 9.94 12.31 -9.86
CA ARG A 10 11.07 11.81 -10.66
C ARG A 10 12.37 12.58 -10.37
N GLU A 11 12.29 13.89 -10.15
CA GLU A 11 13.45 14.69 -9.78
C GLU A 11 14.06 14.25 -8.45
N GLN A 12 13.25 13.96 -7.42
CA GLN A 12 13.76 13.43 -6.15
C GLN A 12 14.43 12.06 -6.32
N PHE A 13 13.80 11.15 -7.07
CA PHE A 13 14.39 9.85 -7.38
C PHE A 13 15.73 9.98 -8.12
N ASN A 14 15.82 10.87 -9.11
CA ASN A 14 17.05 11.08 -9.88
C ASN A 14 18.18 11.67 -9.01
N ARG A 15 17.85 12.33 -7.90
CA ARG A 15 18.83 12.81 -6.91
C ARG A 15 19.21 11.75 -5.86
N GLY A 16 18.56 10.58 -5.86
CA GLY A 16 18.75 9.56 -4.83
C GLY A 16 18.14 9.94 -3.48
N GLU A 17 17.22 10.91 -3.45
CA GLU A 17 16.52 11.35 -2.25
C GLU A 17 15.29 10.47 -1.98
N CYS A 18 14.96 10.28 -0.69
CA CYS A 18 13.66 9.74 -0.31
C CYS A 18 12.54 10.70 -0.75
N ILE A 19 11.40 10.15 -1.18
CA ILE A 19 10.23 10.97 -1.50
C ILE A 19 9.74 11.66 -0.23
N SER A 20 9.46 12.97 -0.31
CA SER A 20 8.91 13.68 0.84
C SER A 20 7.49 13.22 1.19
N ASP A 21 7.13 13.30 2.46
CA ASP A 21 5.77 12.97 2.91
C ASP A 21 4.71 13.81 2.19
N GLU A 22 5.01 15.07 1.89
CA GLU A 22 4.12 15.98 1.15
C GLU A 22 3.85 15.48 -0.28
N LEU A 23 4.91 15.10 -1.01
CA LEU A 23 4.75 14.55 -2.36
C LEU A 23 4.03 13.21 -2.34
N THR A 24 4.26 12.40 -1.29
CA THR A 24 3.56 11.13 -1.08
C THR A 24 2.07 11.36 -0.83
N ALA A 25 1.71 12.25 0.08
CA ALA A 25 0.31 12.57 0.38
C ALA A 25 -0.39 13.20 -0.84
N GLN A 26 0.28 14.08 -1.57
CA GLN A 26 -0.25 14.66 -2.81
C GLN A 26 -0.44 13.60 -3.91
N ALA A 27 0.47 12.63 -4.03
CA ALA A 27 0.34 11.51 -4.95
C ALA A 27 -0.85 10.62 -4.60
N ILE A 28 -1.02 10.30 -3.31
CA ILE A 28 -2.18 9.54 -2.83
C ILE A 28 -3.48 10.30 -3.12
N GLN A 29 -3.55 11.59 -2.79
CA GLN A 29 -4.72 12.41 -3.09
C GLN A 29 -5.06 12.38 -4.59
N THR A 30 -4.08 12.63 -5.44
CA THR A 30 -4.26 12.66 -6.90
C THR A 30 -4.72 11.29 -7.42
N LEU A 31 -4.18 10.20 -6.89
CA LEU A 31 -4.61 8.84 -7.22
C LEU A 31 -6.08 8.63 -6.85
N LEU A 32 -6.47 9.02 -5.63
CA LEU A 32 -7.82 8.84 -5.10
C LEU A 32 -8.88 9.72 -5.79
N MET A 33 -8.48 10.77 -6.51
CA MET A 33 -9.40 11.55 -7.36
C MET A 33 -9.90 10.77 -8.58
N ASN A 34 -9.27 9.65 -8.94
CA ASN A 34 -9.78 8.78 -10.00
C ASN A 34 -11.10 8.12 -9.56
N GLY A 35 -12.13 8.20 -10.40
CA GLY A 35 -13.48 7.72 -10.10
C GLY A 35 -13.58 6.22 -9.73
N ILE A 36 -12.59 5.41 -10.09
CA ILE A 36 -12.49 4.01 -9.65
C ILE A 36 -12.40 3.93 -8.12
N TYR A 37 -11.53 4.72 -7.49
CA TYR A 37 -11.35 4.69 -6.03
C TYR A 37 -12.50 5.38 -5.29
N PHE A 38 -13.17 6.33 -5.95
CA PHE A 38 -14.39 6.93 -5.41
C PHE A 38 -15.53 5.91 -5.30
N THR A 39 -15.68 5.03 -6.29
CA THR A 39 -16.79 4.07 -6.35
C THR A 39 -16.49 2.73 -5.68
N ARG A 40 -15.24 2.26 -5.74
CA ARG A 40 -14.84 0.94 -5.21
C ARG A 40 -14.11 1.02 -3.87
N GLY A 41 -13.76 2.21 -3.42
CA GLY A 41 -12.91 2.41 -2.26
C GLY A 41 -11.45 2.10 -2.53
N TYR A 42 -10.65 2.15 -1.47
CA TYR A 42 -9.22 1.94 -1.48
C TYR A 42 -8.75 1.36 -0.15
N ILE A 43 -7.57 0.74 -0.16
CA ILE A 43 -6.87 0.28 1.05
C ILE A 43 -5.48 0.92 0.99
N LEU A 44 -5.11 1.64 2.04
CA LEU A 44 -3.73 2.07 2.25
C LEU A 44 -3.07 1.05 3.16
N GLU A 45 -2.03 0.39 2.66
CA GLU A 45 -1.23 -0.57 3.41
C GLU A 45 0.08 0.11 3.83
N ASN A 46 0.48 -0.08 5.09
CA ASN A 46 1.73 0.48 5.66
C ASN A 46 1.90 1.99 5.47
N TYR A 47 0.79 2.74 5.36
CA TYR A 47 0.79 4.20 5.35
C TYR A 47 -0.57 4.72 5.86
N PRO A 48 -0.61 5.75 6.72
CA PRO A 48 0.53 6.44 7.33
C PRO A 48 1.22 5.60 8.42
N LEU A 49 2.53 5.79 8.57
CA LEU A 49 3.33 5.15 9.63
C LEU A 49 3.55 6.08 10.82
N THR A 50 3.53 7.40 10.60
CA THR A 50 3.69 8.39 11.66
C THR A 50 2.44 9.26 11.78
N LYS A 51 2.31 9.94 12.93
CA LYS A 51 1.23 10.90 13.17
C LYS A 51 1.26 12.02 12.13
N GLU A 52 2.45 12.53 11.81
CA GLU A 52 2.66 13.65 10.89
C GLU A 52 2.16 13.29 9.47
N GLN A 53 2.45 12.07 9.01
CA GLN A 53 1.93 11.55 7.75
C GLN A 53 0.39 11.45 7.75
N GLY A 54 -0.19 11.02 8.87
CA GLY A 54 -1.64 10.98 9.05
C GLY A 54 -2.28 12.37 9.03
N GLU A 55 -1.65 13.34 9.69
CA GLU A 55 -2.08 14.74 9.67
C GLU A 55 -2.01 15.33 8.26
N LEU A 56 -0.93 15.02 7.54
CA LEU A 56 -0.75 15.48 6.16
C LEU A 56 -1.83 14.92 5.23
N LEU A 57 -2.12 13.61 5.30
CA LEU A 57 -3.26 13.03 4.59
C LEU A 57 -4.57 13.74 4.91
N SER A 58 -4.81 14.06 6.18
CA SER A 58 -6.00 14.79 6.61
C SER A 58 -6.06 16.20 6.00
N ILE A 59 -4.93 16.90 5.89
CA ILE A 59 -4.82 18.22 5.24
C ILE A 59 -5.16 18.11 3.76
N PHE A 60 -4.66 17.07 3.08
CA PHE A 60 -5.00 16.78 1.68
C PHE A 60 -6.41 16.18 1.50
N GLY A 61 -7.22 16.11 2.55
CA GLY A 61 -8.61 15.65 2.49
C GLY A 61 -8.77 14.13 2.34
N VAL A 62 -7.70 13.36 2.46
CA VAL A 62 -7.72 11.89 2.45
C VAL A 62 -8.09 11.40 3.85
N ARG A 63 -9.31 10.88 3.99
CA ARG A 63 -9.84 10.40 5.28
C ARG A 63 -10.30 8.95 5.17
N PRO A 64 -9.68 8.02 5.92
CA PRO A 64 -10.14 6.63 5.95
C PRO A 64 -11.45 6.50 6.73
N ASN A 65 -12.31 5.58 6.30
CA ASN A 65 -13.55 5.24 7.02
C ASN A 65 -13.31 4.21 8.15
N LEU A 66 -12.19 3.50 8.08
CA LEU A 66 -11.83 2.41 8.97
C LEU A 66 -10.31 2.25 8.96
N VAL A 67 -9.73 2.09 10.14
CA VAL A 67 -8.32 1.72 10.34
C VAL A 67 -8.31 0.42 11.10
N ILE A 68 -7.65 -0.60 10.55
CA ILE A 68 -7.49 -1.90 11.20
C ILE A 68 -6.05 -2.04 11.63
N GLU A 69 -5.83 -2.21 12.92
CA GLU A 69 -4.52 -2.57 13.45
C GLU A 69 -4.49 -4.05 13.79
N LEU A 70 -3.51 -4.76 13.26
CA LEU A 70 -3.29 -6.17 13.60
C LEU A 70 -2.40 -6.25 14.84
N VAL A 71 -3.01 -6.58 15.99
CA VAL A 71 -2.32 -6.64 17.28
C VAL A 71 -2.01 -8.07 17.69
N VAL A 72 -0.81 -8.30 18.24
CA VAL A 72 -0.43 -9.59 18.83
C VAL A 72 -0.33 -9.39 20.34
N LYS A 73 -1.17 -10.09 21.10
CA LYS A 73 -1.20 -9.95 22.58
C LYS A 73 -0.23 -10.87 23.31
N ASN A 74 0.13 -11.99 22.68
CA ASN A 74 0.96 -13.01 23.30
C ASN A 74 2.36 -12.98 22.69
N GLU A 75 3.38 -12.77 23.54
CA GLU A 75 4.79 -12.72 23.12
C GLU A 75 5.21 -13.99 22.38
N LYS A 76 4.77 -15.18 22.81
CA LYS A 76 5.08 -16.42 22.10
C LYS A 76 4.54 -16.44 20.67
N GLN A 77 3.34 -15.90 20.46
CA GLN A 77 2.76 -15.79 19.13
C GLN A 77 3.49 -14.72 18.29
N LYS A 78 3.96 -13.65 18.92
CA LYS A 78 4.75 -12.60 18.27
C LYS A 78 6.06 -13.18 17.74
N GLU A 79 6.78 -13.93 18.56
CA GLU A 79 8.02 -14.63 18.19
C GLU A 79 7.78 -15.60 17.02
N GLU A 80 6.74 -16.42 17.08
CA GLU A 80 6.42 -17.36 16.00
C GLU A 80 6.08 -16.65 14.69
N LEU A 81 5.30 -15.57 14.75
CA LEU A 81 4.95 -14.76 13.57
C LEU A 81 6.20 -14.12 12.95
N ILE A 82 7.14 -13.66 13.77
CA ILE A 82 8.44 -13.12 13.33
C ILE A 82 9.24 -14.20 12.59
N VAL A 83 9.41 -15.38 13.19
CA VAL A 83 10.17 -16.50 12.58
C VAL A 83 9.52 -16.94 11.26
N ARG A 84 8.19 -17.04 11.24
CA ARG A 84 7.42 -17.37 10.04
C ARG A 84 7.60 -16.31 8.97
N GLY A 85 7.56 -15.03 9.34
CA GLY A 85 7.77 -13.91 8.42
C GLY A 85 9.14 -13.98 7.76
N ILE A 86 10.20 -14.23 8.53
CA ILE A 86 11.56 -14.42 8.00
C ILE A 86 11.59 -15.59 7.01
N THR A 87 11.05 -16.75 7.40
CA THR A 87 11.06 -17.95 6.54
C THR A 87 10.28 -17.75 5.24
N GLN A 88 9.11 -17.10 5.29
CA GLN A 88 8.29 -16.80 4.12
C GLN A 88 8.98 -15.80 3.18
N SER A 89 9.64 -14.78 3.73
CA SER A 89 10.39 -13.79 2.95
C SER A 89 11.61 -14.41 2.27
N SER A 90 12.38 -15.24 2.98
CA SER A 90 13.51 -16.00 2.39
C SER A 90 13.05 -16.86 1.21
N ASN A 91 11.94 -17.60 1.36
CA ASN A 91 11.38 -18.41 0.27
C ASN A 91 10.86 -17.56 -0.90
N THR A 92 10.28 -16.39 -0.62
CA THR A 92 9.77 -15.48 -1.66
C THR A 92 10.93 -14.83 -2.44
N ASN A 93 12.03 -14.48 -1.78
CA ASN A 93 13.22 -13.95 -2.45
C ASN A 93 13.85 -15.01 -3.36
N GLN A 94 13.94 -16.27 -2.92
CA GLN A 94 14.36 -17.37 -3.81
C GLN A 94 13.46 -17.49 -5.05
N LEU A 95 12.14 -17.34 -4.90
CA LEU A 95 11.19 -17.34 -6.03
C LEU A 95 11.34 -16.11 -6.94
N LYS A 96 11.59 -14.91 -6.38
CA LYS A 96 11.82 -13.68 -7.16
C LYS A 96 13.12 -13.75 -7.97
N LEU A 97 14.20 -14.30 -7.41
CA LEU A 97 15.44 -14.57 -8.14
C LEU A 97 15.23 -15.55 -9.31
N SER A 98 14.27 -16.48 -9.21
CA SER A 98 13.95 -17.40 -10.32
C SER A 98 13.08 -16.78 -11.42
N LYS A 99 12.31 -15.73 -11.10
CA LYS A 99 11.38 -15.06 -12.04
C LYS A 99 11.97 -13.84 -12.72
N SER A 100 13.04 -13.24 -12.19
CA SER A 100 13.70 -12.07 -12.80
C SER A 100 14.34 -12.36 -14.16
N SER A 101 14.44 -13.62 -14.58
CA SER A 101 14.81 -13.99 -15.96
C SER A 101 13.70 -13.76 -16.99
N LEU A 102 12.43 -13.55 -16.61
CA LEU A 102 11.34 -13.38 -17.57
C LEU A 102 10.26 -12.39 -17.09
N SER A 103 10.03 -11.34 -17.89
CA SER A 103 8.71 -10.70 -18.17
C SER A 103 8.30 -9.33 -17.56
N PHE A 104 9.20 -8.41 -17.18
CA PHE A 104 8.75 -7.03 -16.85
C PHE A 104 9.10 -5.94 -17.88
N LEU A 105 9.93 -6.20 -18.89
CA LEU A 105 10.40 -5.16 -19.83
C LEU A 105 10.05 -5.34 -21.31
N THR A 106 8.99 -6.07 -21.66
CA THR A 106 8.45 -6.02 -23.03
C THR A 106 7.10 -5.31 -23.04
N TYR A 107 7.17 -3.98 -22.95
CA TYR A 107 6.10 -3.10 -23.43
C TYR A 107 6.30 -2.96 -24.95
N ASP A 108 5.88 -3.96 -25.71
CA ASP A 108 5.92 -3.90 -27.17
C ASP A 108 4.68 -3.15 -27.69
N GLU A 109 4.91 -1.88 -28.00
CA GLU A 109 3.99 -1.04 -28.76
C GLU A 109 4.10 -1.43 -30.25
N LYS A 110 3.21 -2.31 -30.74
CA LYS A 110 3.06 -2.53 -32.18
C LYS A 110 1.62 -2.26 -32.62
N HIS A 111 1.50 -1.12 -33.28
CA HIS A 111 0.33 -0.64 -33.98
C HIS A 111 -0.17 -1.61 -35.04
N MET A 112 -1.50 -1.65 -35.14
CA MET A 112 -2.28 -2.31 -36.17
C MET A 112 -2.27 -1.47 -37.45
N THR A 113 -1.57 -1.92 -38.49
CA THR A 113 -1.89 -1.56 -39.89
C THR A 113 -1.62 -2.74 -40.82
N THR A 114 -2.68 -3.18 -41.47
CA THR A 114 -2.75 -4.16 -42.56
C THR A 114 -2.06 -3.66 -43.84
N ASN A 115 -1.27 -4.51 -44.48
CA ASN A 115 -1.44 -5.01 -45.87
C ASN A 115 -0.15 -5.74 -46.31
N GLY A 116 -0.31 -6.91 -46.92
CA GLY A 116 0.79 -7.83 -47.22
C GLY A 116 1.60 -7.51 -48.46
N THR A 117 2.80 -8.10 -48.53
CA THR A 117 3.31 -8.96 -49.62
C THR A 117 4.74 -9.41 -49.31
N ALA A 118 5.01 -10.69 -49.56
CA ALA A 118 6.26 -11.33 -49.96
C ALA A 118 7.54 -11.19 -49.10
N GLU A 119 7.99 -12.38 -48.68
CA GLU A 119 9.28 -12.82 -48.19
C GLU A 119 10.52 -12.10 -48.75
N GLU A 120 11.42 -11.66 -47.87
CA GLU A 120 12.88 -11.79 -48.06
C GLU A 120 13.55 -12.06 -46.69
N HIS A 121 14.11 -13.25 -46.54
CA HIS A 121 14.86 -13.72 -45.38
C HIS A 121 16.31 -13.20 -45.48
N TYR A 122 16.64 -12.13 -44.75
CA TYR A 122 18.04 -11.77 -44.48
C TYR A 122 18.42 -12.27 -43.09
N SER A 123 19.37 -13.21 -43.07
CA SER A 123 20.00 -13.74 -41.86
C SER A 123 21.11 -12.79 -41.40
N ASP A 124 20.75 -11.75 -40.67
CA ASP A 124 21.72 -11.00 -39.86
C ASP A 124 22.02 -11.81 -38.60
N ASN A 125 23.13 -12.56 -38.63
CA ASN A 125 23.76 -13.09 -37.42
C ASN A 125 24.51 -11.94 -36.72
N GLU A 126 23.77 -11.01 -36.13
CA GLU A 126 24.31 -10.16 -35.05
C GLU A 126 24.53 -11.09 -33.84
N PRO A 127 25.76 -11.22 -33.31
CA PRO A 127 25.97 -11.98 -32.10
C PRO A 127 25.19 -11.29 -30.98
N GLU A 128 24.15 -11.95 -30.44
CA GLU A 128 23.51 -11.55 -29.19
C GLU A 128 24.61 -11.39 -28.14
N ARG A 129 24.98 -10.13 -27.85
CA ARG A 129 25.79 -9.83 -26.68
C ARG A 129 24.92 -10.18 -25.49
N SER A 130 25.23 -11.29 -24.83
CA SER A 130 24.69 -11.58 -23.52
C SER A 130 25.23 -10.53 -22.53
N GLU A 131 24.54 -9.39 -22.44
CA GLU A 131 24.77 -8.38 -21.39
C GLU A 131 24.39 -8.90 -19.98
N GLU A 132 24.36 -10.22 -19.79
CA GLU A 132 24.38 -10.87 -18.49
C GLU A 132 25.74 -10.72 -17.79
N GLY A 133 26.79 -10.31 -18.51
CA GLY A 133 28.09 -9.98 -17.93
C GLY A 133 28.07 -8.71 -17.08
N PHE A 134 28.28 -8.88 -15.77
CA PHE A 134 28.44 -7.82 -14.75
C PHE A 134 27.18 -7.03 -14.36
N LYS A 135 26.08 -7.71 -14.05
CA LYS A 135 25.11 -7.13 -13.12
C LYS A 135 25.72 -7.13 -11.72
N LEU A 136 25.77 -5.96 -11.06
CA LEU A 136 26.08 -5.87 -9.64
C LEU A 136 25.11 -6.82 -8.92
N PRO A 137 25.58 -7.81 -8.15
CA PRO A 137 24.68 -8.68 -7.41
C PRO A 137 23.79 -7.81 -6.53
N GLU A 138 22.50 -8.12 -6.48
CA GLU A 138 21.60 -7.45 -5.56
C GLU A 138 22.18 -7.54 -4.14
N PRO A 139 22.19 -6.44 -3.36
CA PRO A 139 22.75 -6.47 -2.03
C PRO A 139 22.01 -7.50 -1.18
N GLU A 140 22.75 -8.42 -0.57
CA GLU A 140 22.17 -9.37 0.39
C GLU A 140 21.71 -8.58 1.62
N VAL A 141 20.40 -8.41 1.76
CA VAL A 141 19.81 -7.81 2.95
C VAL A 141 19.60 -8.90 3.99
N ASP A 142 20.18 -8.74 5.17
CA ASP A 142 19.85 -9.57 6.32
C ASP A 142 18.41 -9.26 6.77
N ILE A 143 17.48 -10.10 6.32
CA ILE A 143 16.04 -10.01 6.57
C ILE A 143 15.76 -9.94 8.08
N ALA A 144 16.54 -10.64 8.89
CA ALA A 144 16.35 -10.65 10.33
C ALA A 144 16.74 -9.29 10.94
N GLN A 145 17.88 -8.72 10.55
CA GLN A 145 18.30 -7.40 11.00
C GLN A 145 17.32 -6.30 10.57
N GLU A 146 16.88 -6.33 9.31
CA GLU A 146 15.89 -5.39 8.79
C GLU A 146 14.60 -5.43 9.60
N LEU A 147 14.11 -6.65 9.92
CA LEU A 147 12.90 -6.83 10.71
C LEU A 147 13.08 -6.28 12.14
N VAL A 148 14.21 -6.53 12.78
CA VAL A 148 14.51 -6.03 14.12
C VAL A 148 14.48 -4.50 14.15
N ILE A 149 15.13 -3.85 13.17
CA ILE A 149 15.13 -2.39 13.05
C ILE A 149 13.70 -1.87 12.85
N ARG A 150 12.91 -2.51 11.98
CA ARG A 150 11.52 -2.12 11.71
C ARG A 150 10.63 -2.25 12.94
N LEU A 151 10.76 -3.35 13.70
CA LEU A 151 10.00 -3.57 14.93
C LEU A 151 10.33 -2.52 15.98
N ALA A 152 11.62 -2.22 16.17
CA ALA A 152 12.04 -1.16 17.09
C ALA A 152 11.50 0.22 16.68
N ALA A 153 11.52 0.54 15.39
CA ALA A 153 10.93 1.79 14.89
C ALA A 153 9.41 1.84 15.11
N TYR A 154 8.71 0.73 14.86
CA TYR A 154 7.27 0.62 15.10
C TYR A 154 6.92 0.84 16.58
N ASP A 155 7.62 0.18 17.50
CA ASP A 155 7.37 0.26 18.93
C ASP A 155 7.50 1.71 19.45
N ASN A 156 8.40 2.51 18.87
CA ASN A 156 8.59 3.92 19.24
C ASN A 156 7.48 4.86 18.75
N ILE A 157 6.83 4.55 17.62
CA ILE A 157 5.92 5.48 16.92
C ILE A 157 4.45 5.12 17.16
N ILE A 158 4.15 3.84 17.36
CA ILE A 158 2.77 3.32 17.33
C ILE A 158 1.86 3.98 18.36
N LEU A 159 2.35 4.27 19.57
CA LEU A 159 1.53 4.88 20.62
C LEU A 159 0.99 6.25 20.19
N GLN A 160 1.85 7.10 19.63
CA GLN A 160 1.48 8.44 19.17
C GLN A 160 0.46 8.37 18.02
N LEU A 161 0.65 7.42 17.09
CA LEU A 161 -0.26 7.21 15.98
C LEU A 161 -1.63 6.69 16.45
N LYS A 162 -1.66 5.75 17.40
CA LYS A 162 -2.90 5.22 17.99
C LYS A 162 -3.68 6.31 18.71
N GLU A 163 -3.03 7.06 19.60
CA GLU A 163 -3.66 8.16 20.33
C GLU A 163 -4.26 9.18 19.38
N TRP A 164 -3.55 9.49 18.30
CA TRP A 164 -4.04 10.37 17.25
C TRP A 164 -5.32 9.84 16.60
N TYR A 165 -5.37 8.56 16.19
CA TYR A 165 -6.57 7.96 15.62
C TYR A 165 -7.74 7.85 16.61
N LEU A 166 -7.47 7.57 17.89
CA LEU A 166 -8.48 7.50 18.94
C LEU A 166 -9.13 8.87 19.20
N SER A 167 -8.34 9.95 19.14
CA SER A 167 -8.84 11.32 19.37
C SER A 167 -9.79 11.82 18.27
N ARG A 168 -9.67 11.30 17.04
CA ARG A 168 -10.36 11.78 15.84
C ARG A 168 -11.27 10.72 15.22
N ASN A 169 -12.36 10.32 15.89
CA ASN A 169 -13.52 9.64 15.27
C ASN A 169 -13.67 8.11 15.48
N GLY A 170 -12.94 7.46 16.38
CA GLY A 170 -13.22 6.06 16.75
C GLY A 170 -13.21 5.06 15.58
N ILE A 171 -12.45 5.40 14.53
CA ILE A 171 -12.30 4.61 13.30
C ILE A 171 -11.28 3.48 13.45
N LEU A 172 -10.41 3.56 14.46
CA LEU A 172 -9.42 2.53 14.76
C LEU A 172 -10.10 1.32 15.39
N VAL A 173 -9.82 0.14 14.84
CA VAL A 173 -10.22 -1.14 15.41
C VAL A 173 -9.00 -2.04 15.50
N GLU A 174 -8.67 -2.42 16.73
CA GLU A 174 -7.64 -3.42 16.99
C GLU A 174 -8.22 -4.82 16.72
N LEU A 175 -7.52 -5.58 15.90
CA LEU A 175 -7.87 -6.94 15.55
C LEU A 175 -6.73 -7.88 15.96
N GLU A 176 -7.05 -8.87 16.78
CA GLU A 176 -6.07 -9.86 17.18
C GLU A 176 -5.57 -10.66 15.97
N ALA A 177 -4.28 -10.54 15.70
CA ALA A 177 -3.58 -11.29 14.69
C ALA A 177 -3.49 -12.76 15.13
N VAL A 178 -4.01 -13.65 14.28
CA VAL A 178 -4.00 -15.10 14.49
C VAL A 178 -3.14 -15.74 13.40
N GLN A 179 -2.44 -16.84 13.70
CA GLN A 179 -1.64 -17.60 12.73
C GLN A 179 -2.45 -18.00 11.46
N ASN A 180 -3.76 -18.23 11.61
CA ASN A 180 -4.64 -18.60 10.52
C ASN A 180 -5.09 -17.35 9.72
N ARG A 181 -4.43 -17.13 8.58
CA ARG A 181 -4.74 -16.05 7.63
C ARG A 181 -6.20 -16.04 7.17
N TRP A 182 -6.83 -17.21 6.99
CA TRP A 182 -8.21 -17.31 6.53
C TRP A 182 -9.20 -16.87 7.62
N LEU A 183 -8.95 -17.25 8.87
CA LEU A 183 -9.77 -16.80 10.00
C LEU A 183 -9.66 -15.27 10.17
N LEU A 184 -8.44 -14.74 10.09
CA LEU A 184 -8.20 -13.31 10.15
C LEU A 184 -8.94 -12.58 9.01
N TRP A 185 -8.83 -13.09 7.78
CA TRP A 185 -9.53 -12.56 6.62
C TRP A 185 -11.05 -12.50 6.80
N ARG A 186 -11.66 -13.55 7.37
CA ARG A 186 -13.10 -13.54 7.68
C ARG A 186 -13.47 -12.48 8.71
N LYS A 187 -12.66 -12.31 9.76
CA LYS A 187 -12.88 -11.25 10.76
C LYS A 187 -12.79 -9.86 10.11
N VAL A 188 -11.80 -9.64 9.25
CA VAL A 188 -11.64 -8.38 8.49
C VAL A 188 -12.86 -8.11 7.60
N ILE A 189 -13.31 -9.07 6.80
CA ILE A 189 -14.51 -8.90 5.95
C ILE A 189 -15.74 -8.57 6.79
N TYR A 190 -15.94 -9.30 7.90
CA TYR A 190 -17.08 -9.06 8.78
C TYR A 190 -17.08 -7.62 9.31
N LEU A 191 -15.91 -7.16 9.76
CA LEU A 191 -15.71 -5.82 10.29
C LEU A 191 -15.96 -4.74 9.23
N ILE A 192 -15.43 -4.92 8.02
CA ILE A 192 -15.67 -4.00 6.89
C ILE A 192 -17.16 -3.94 6.56
N LYS A 193 -17.83 -5.08 6.40
CA LYS A 193 -19.28 -5.14 6.12
C LYS A 193 -20.11 -4.44 7.19
N HIS A 194 -19.76 -4.66 8.47
CA HIS A 194 -20.43 -4.01 9.59
C HIS A 194 -20.26 -2.48 9.54
N ARG A 195 -19.03 -2.00 9.28
CA ARG A 195 -18.76 -0.56 9.15
C ARG A 195 -19.45 0.07 7.95
N MET A 196 -19.44 -0.58 6.78
CA MET A 196 -20.12 -0.07 5.60
C MET A 196 -21.62 0.07 5.81
N ARG A 197 -22.27 -0.95 6.40
CA ARG A 197 -23.70 -0.89 6.74
C ARG A 197 -24.02 0.31 7.64
N HIS A 198 -23.20 0.54 8.68
CA HIS A 198 -23.40 1.67 9.57
C HIS A 198 -23.28 3.03 8.85
N ILE A 199 -22.36 3.13 7.89
CA ILE A 199 -22.20 4.33 7.06
C ILE A 199 -23.41 4.51 6.14
N GLU A 200 -23.86 3.45 5.46
CA GLU A 200 -25.03 3.48 4.58
C GLU A 200 -26.28 3.91 5.34
N GLU A 201 -26.58 3.29 6.49
CA GLU A 201 -27.71 3.66 7.35
C GLU A 201 -27.63 5.12 7.80
N TYR A 202 -26.44 5.62 8.15
CA TYR A 202 -26.24 7.02 8.52
C TYR A 202 -26.54 7.97 7.35
N MET A 203 -26.04 7.66 6.15
CA MET A 203 -26.27 8.46 4.95
C MET A 203 -27.74 8.48 4.54
N GLU A 204 -28.43 7.35 4.65
CA GLU A 204 -29.88 7.27 4.41
C GLU A 204 -30.66 8.16 5.38
N ARG A 205 -30.30 8.15 6.67
CA ARG A 205 -30.96 8.99 7.70
C ARG A 205 -30.78 10.49 7.46
N ILE A 206 -29.59 10.90 7.00
CA ILE A 206 -29.35 12.30 6.61
C ILE A 206 -30.18 12.66 5.37
N THR A 207 -30.15 11.83 4.34
CA THR A 207 -30.84 12.05 3.07
C THR A 207 -32.36 12.13 3.27
N ALA A 208 -32.91 11.29 4.15
CA ALA A 208 -34.32 11.27 4.50
C ALA A 208 -34.79 12.45 5.37
N ARG A 209 -33.93 13.43 5.69
CA ARG A 209 -34.18 14.57 6.60
C ARG A 209 -34.79 14.18 7.96
N LYS A 210 -34.61 12.93 8.42
CA LYS A 210 -35.17 12.41 9.68
C LYS A 210 -34.32 12.74 10.92
N LEU A 211 -33.28 13.56 10.79
CA LEU A 211 -32.46 13.98 11.91
C LEU A 211 -33.03 15.22 12.59
N TYR A 212 -33.93 15.01 13.54
CA TYR A 212 -33.89 15.81 14.76
C TYR A 212 -32.53 15.55 15.42
N LEU A 213 -31.80 16.63 15.72
CA LEU A 213 -30.56 16.63 16.49
C LEU A 213 -30.67 15.70 17.70
N ASN A 214 -30.16 14.49 17.58
CA ASN A 214 -29.80 13.67 18.73
C ASN A 214 -28.39 13.13 18.50
N ARG A 215 -27.44 14.01 18.83
CA ARG A 215 -26.27 13.72 19.67
C ARG A 215 -25.24 12.70 19.16
N PHE A 216 -24.90 12.72 17.87
CA PHE A 216 -23.58 12.25 17.36
C PHE A 216 -23.14 13.05 16.13
N ILE A 217 -23.40 14.36 16.12
CA ILE A 217 -22.68 15.27 15.23
C ILE A 217 -21.25 15.33 15.78
N LEU A 218 -20.35 14.63 15.09
CA LEU A 218 -19.17 15.25 14.50
C LEU A 218 -18.76 16.55 15.23
N TYR A 219 -17.89 16.46 16.24
CA TYR A 219 -17.04 17.62 16.50
C TYR A 219 -16.04 17.70 15.34
N VAL A 220 -16.54 18.26 14.23
CA VAL A 220 -15.77 18.94 13.21
C VAL A 220 -15.48 20.31 13.81
N ALA A 221 -14.27 20.43 14.35
CA ALA A 221 -13.46 21.64 14.38
C ALA A 221 -12.02 21.18 14.15
#